data_AF-A0A3D1PNZ1-F1
#
_entry.id   AF-A0A3D1PNZ1-F1
#
_cell.length_a   1.000
_cell.length_b   1.000
_cell.length_c   1.000
_cell.angle_alpha   90.00
_cell.angle_beta   90.00
_cell.angle_gamma   90.00
#
_symmetry.space_group_name_H-M   'P 1'
#
loop_
_entity.id
_entity.type
_entity.pdbx_description
1 polymer ?
#
loop_
_entity_poly.entity_id
_entity_poly.type
_entity_poly.pdbx_seq_one_letter_code
_entity_poly.pdbx_strand_id
1 'polypeptide(L)'
;MPQEQRPTEKFRTSVGGQALMEGIMMRGPEKICCAVRRPDGTIDLSYSDVTTHWYNKVPLVRGVCNMVENLMNGYKYLMHSADIAMTEEEKEEEKQNESKLDRWLDEHAGPKVQSALMTLSACAGVVLAIFLFTFLPTFLTGLVAKVIPMGRWPRVILEAVLKLAIFLGYMFLCTRMKEIHRMFQYHGAEHKTIACYEAGEELTV
;
A
#
# COMPACT_ATOMS: atom_id res chain seq x y z
N MET A 1 35.18 17.91 18.89
CA MET A 1 33.72 17.88 18.78
C MET A 1 33.18 17.21 20.03
N PRO A 2 32.26 17.85 20.79
CA PRO A 2 31.69 17.19 21.97
C PRO A 2 30.95 15.95 21.48
N GLN A 3 31.24 14.79 22.07
CA GLN A 3 30.45 13.59 21.81
C GLN A 3 29.05 13.83 22.36
N GLU A 4 28.10 14.00 21.46
CA GLU A 4 26.68 14.07 21.77
C GLU A 4 26.28 12.77 22.47
N GLN A 5 25.95 12.88 23.76
CA GLN A 5 25.55 11.74 24.58
C GLN A 5 24.24 11.23 24.01
N ARG A 6 24.29 10.08 23.32
CA ARG A 6 23.08 9.41 22.84
C ARG A 6 22.12 9.22 24.02
N PRO A 7 20.83 9.55 23.87
CA PRO A 7 19.88 9.44 24.95
C PRO A 7 19.85 8.00 25.51
N THR A 8 19.84 7.89 26.83
CA THR A 8 19.89 6.61 27.57
C THR A 8 18.62 5.76 27.39
N GLU A 9 17.51 6.36 26.96
CA GLU A 9 16.29 5.62 26.61
C GLU A 9 16.30 5.23 25.12
N LYS A 10 16.38 3.91 24.87
CA LYS A 10 16.47 3.33 23.53
C LYS A 10 15.15 3.39 22.72
N PHE A 11 14.04 3.87 23.30
CA PHE A 11 12.74 3.89 22.64
C PHE A 11 11.88 5.04 23.16
N ARG A 12 11.78 6.13 22.39
CA ARG A 12 11.00 7.32 22.80
C ARG A 12 9.49 7.05 22.84
N THR A 13 8.97 6.37 21.82
CA THR A 13 7.55 5.97 21.76
C THR A 13 7.33 4.96 20.64
N SER A 14 6.23 4.20 20.71
CA SER A 14 5.81 3.30 19.64
C SER A 14 5.17 4.11 18.52
N VAL A 15 5.89 4.23 17.42
CA VAL A 15 5.38 4.84 16.18
C VAL A 15 5.54 3.84 15.05
N GLY A 16 4.49 3.69 14.25
CA GLY A 16 4.57 3.05 12.95
C GLY A 16 3.97 3.98 11.90
N GLY A 17 4.25 3.73 10.63
CA GLY A 17 3.66 4.51 9.56
C GLY A 17 3.22 3.68 8.37
N GLN A 18 2.69 4.41 7.40
CA GLN A 18 2.33 3.92 6.08
C GLN A 18 2.62 5.04 5.07
N ALA A 19 3.31 4.70 3.99
CA ALA A 19 3.45 5.59 2.85
C ALA A 19 2.12 5.79 2.11
N LEU A 20 1.86 7.03 1.71
CA LEU A 20 0.69 7.45 0.96
C LEU A 20 1.11 8.13 -0.35
N MET A 21 0.14 8.50 -1.18
CA MET A 21 0.40 9.31 -2.37
C MET A 21 0.80 10.72 -1.95
N GLU A 22 2.01 11.16 -2.33
CA GLU A 22 2.61 12.45 -1.90
C GLU A 22 2.65 12.67 -0.38
N GLY A 23 2.61 11.61 0.45
CA GLY A 23 2.47 11.78 1.88
C GLY A 23 2.83 10.55 2.73
N ILE A 24 2.71 10.72 4.04
CA ILE A 24 2.90 9.67 5.05
C ILE A 24 1.79 9.73 6.09
N MET A 25 1.34 8.57 6.56
CA MET A 25 0.55 8.43 7.77
C MET A 25 1.42 7.86 8.88
N MET A 26 1.38 8.48 10.05
CA MET A 26 2.08 8.03 11.27
C MET A 26 1.04 7.73 12.35
N ARG A 27 1.12 6.55 12.95
CA ARG A 27 0.30 6.10 14.07
C ARG A 27 1.18 6.02 15.33
N GLY A 28 0.90 6.92 16.27
CA GLY A 28 1.43 6.85 17.63
C GLY A 28 0.51 6.07 18.57
N PRO A 29 0.75 6.13 19.89
CA PRO A 29 -0.08 5.43 20.88
C PRO A 29 -1.51 5.96 20.99
N GLU A 30 -1.70 7.27 20.83
CA GLU A 30 -2.98 7.95 21.05
C GLU A 30 -3.55 8.63 19.80
N LYS A 31 -2.67 9.00 18.86
CA LYS A 31 -3.04 9.81 17.68
C LYS A 31 -2.49 9.18 16.40
N ILE A 32 -3.24 9.35 15.33
CA ILE A 32 -2.81 9.12 13.96
C ILE A 32 -2.73 10.49 13.28
N CYS A 33 -1.63 10.75 12.58
CA CYS A 33 -1.43 11.95 11.77
C CYS A 33 -1.19 11.53 10.32
N CYS A 34 -1.92 12.12 9.39
CA CYS A 34 -1.72 11.99 7.96
C CYS A 34 -1.20 13.34 7.44
N ALA A 35 -0.02 13.33 6.83
CA ALA A 35 0.60 14.49 6.23
C ALA A 35 0.74 14.27 4.72
N VAL A 36 0.05 15.08 3.92
CA VAL A 36 0.03 14.97 2.45
C VAL A 36 0.49 16.28 1.85
N ARG A 37 1.44 16.21 0.92
CA ARG A 37 1.92 17.38 0.18
C ARG A 37 0.95 17.70 -0.95
N ARG A 38 0.42 18.93 -0.93
CA ARG A 38 -0.42 19.48 -2.00
C ARG A 38 0.45 19.89 -3.21
N PRO A 39 -0.14 19.98 -4.41
CA PRO A 39 0.57 20.44 -5.61
C PRO A 39 1.21 21.84 -5.47
N ASP A 40 0.59 22.72 -4.69
CA ASP A 40 1.10 24.06 -4.38
C ASP A 40 2.29 24.07 -3.39
N GLY A 41 2.68 22.90 -2.89
CA GLY A 41 3.78 22.71 -1.94
C GLY A 41 3.40 22.87 -0.47
N THR A 42 2.14 23.21 -0.16
CA THR A 42 1.65 23.22 1.23
C THR A 42 1.40 21.79 1.73
N ILE A 43 1.31 21.62 3.05
CA ILE A 43 1.09 20.29 3.67
C ILE A 43 -0.30 20.27 4.29
N ASP A 44 -1.13 19.33 3.84
CA ASP A 44 -2.37 18.99 4.51
C ASP A 44 -2.09 18.07 5.70
N LEU A 45 -2.61 18.45 6.88
CA LEU A 45 -2.46 17.69 8.11
C LEU A 45 -3.83 17.26 8.62
N SER A 46 -4.03 15.95 8.69
CA SER A 46 -5.25 15.32 9.16
C SER A 46 -4.97 14.45 10.38
N TYR A 47 -5.70 14.68 11.47
CA TYR A 47 -5.52 13.97 12.73
C TYR A 47 -6.73 13.07 13.04
N SER A 48 -6.47 11.91 13.63
CA SER A 48 -7.51 11.06 14.22
C SER A 48 -7.03 10.40 15.51
N ASP A 49 -7.98 9.97 16.33
CA ASP A 49 -7.71 9.28 17.59
C ASP A 49 -7.50 7.78 17.39
N VAL A 50 -6.58 7.20 18.15
CA VAL A 50 -6.40 5.75 18.23
C VAL A 50 -7.45 5.19 19.20
N THR A 51 -8.39 4.42 18.68
CA THR A 51 -9.39 3.73 19.49
C THR A 51 -8.88 2.35 19.91
N THR A 52 -8.89 2.08 21.22
CA THR A 52 -8.61 0.73 21.74
C THR A 52 -9.91 0.03 22.10
N HIS A 53 -10.08 -1.21 21.64
CA HIS A 53 -11.27 -2.00 21.92
C HIS A 53 -10.99 -3.14 22.89
N TRP A 54 -12.05 -3.71 23.46
CA TRP A 54 -11.96 -4.82 24.43
C TRP A 54 -11.25 -6.05 23.86
N TYR A 55 -11.38 -6.30 22.55
CA TYR A 55 -10.78 -7.43 21.86
C TYR A 55 -9.26 -7.30 21.70
N ASN A 56 -8.67 -6.13 21.97
CA ASN A 56 -7.22 -5.91 21.87
C ASN A 56 -6.43 -6.70 22.92
N LYS A 57 -7.09 -7.31 23.91
CA LYS A 57 -6.47 -8.13 24.96
C LYS A 57 -6.41 -9.62 24.61
N VAL A 58 -7.17 -10.07 23.60
CA VAL A 58 -7.27 -11.48 23.24
C VAL A 58 -6.32 -11.78 22.07
N PRO A 59 -5.31 -12.65 22.24
CA PRO A 59 -4.42 -13.02 21.14
C PRO A 59 -5.22 -13.68 20.00
N LEU A 60 -4.73 -13.59 18.77
CA LEU A 60 -5.43 -13.95 17.52
C LEU A 60 -6.61 -13.03 17.15
N VAL A 61 -7.61 -12.85 18.03
CA VAL A 61 -8.77 -11.96 17.78
C VAL A 61 -8.28 -10.52 17.57
N ARG A 62 -7.37 -10.04 18.43
CA ARG A 62 -6.66 -8.78 18.25
C ARG A 62 -6.01 -8.68 16.87
N GLY A 63 -5.35 -9.75 16.41
CA GLY A 63 -4.63 -9.75 15.14
C GLY A 63 -5.58 -9.56 13.96
N VAL A 64 -6.68 -10.32 13.93
CA VAL A 64 -7.69 -10.23 12.86
C VAL A 64 -8.37 -8.87 12.86
N CYS A 65 -8.86 -8.41 14.01
CA CYS A 65 -9.55 -7.12 14.10
C CYS A 65 -8.62 -5.95 13.75
N ASN A 66 -7.39 -5.94 14.27
CA ASN A 66 -6.42 -4.89 13.94
C ASN A 66 -6.01 -4.93 12.48
N MET A 67 -5.92 -6.10 11.85
CA MET A 67 -5.63 -6.21 10.42
C MET A 67 -6.75 -5.58 9.59
N VAL A 68 -8.01 -5.85 9.93
CA VAL A 68 -9.17 -5.24 9.25
C VAL A 68 -9.19 -3.72 9.47
N GLU A 69 -9.00 -3.26 10.70
CA GLU A 69 -8.95 -1.83 11.02
C GLU A 69 -7.81 -1.13 10.26
N ASN A 70 -6.62 -1.72 10.24
CA ASN A 70 -5.47 -1.19 9.51
C ASN A 70 -5.71 -1.18 7.98
N LEU A 71 -6.37 -2.20 7.43
CA LEU A 71 -6.71 -2.23 6.01
C LEU A 71 -7.73 -1.13 5.66
N MET A 72 -8.77 -0.98 6.48
CA MET A 72 -9.79 0.07 6.30
C MET A 72 -9.19 1.47 6.42
N ASN A 73 -8.40 1.72 7.46
CA ASN A 73 -7.72 2.99 7.67
C ASN A 73 -6.69 3.25 6.57
N GLY A 74 -5.89 2.24 6.22
CA GLY A 74 -4.89 2.33 5.15
C GLY A 74 -5.52 2.71 3.82
N TYR A 75 -6.64 2.07 3.46
CA TYR A 75 -7.41 2.45 2.26
C TYR A 75 -7.98 3.86 2.36
N LYS A 76 -8.60 4.21 3.49
CA LYS A 76 -9.17 5.55 3.73
C LYS A 76 -8.12 6.64 3.54
N TYR A 77 -6.95 6.50 4.17
CA TYR A 77 -5.87 7.49 4.06
C TYR A 77 -5.21 7.50 2.69
N LEU A 78 -5.12 6.35 2.02
CA LEU A 78 -4.63 6.28 0.64
C LEU A 78 -5.54 7.06 -0.32
N MET A 79 -6.86 6.84 -0.25
CA MET A 79 -7.82 7.57 -1.07
C MET A 79 -7.81 9.07 -0.75
N HIS A 80 -7.80 9.41 0.54
CA HIS A 80 -7.68 10.80 0.98
C HIS A 80 -6.42 11.49 0.44
N SER A 81 -5.27 10.80 0.44
CA SER A 81 -4.02 11.33 -0.10
C SER A 81 -4.07 11.50 -1.61
N ALA A 82 -4.69 10.58 -2.34
CA ALA A 82 -4.87 10.68 -3.77
C ALA A 82 -5.74 11.91 -4.13
N ASP A 83 -6.86 12.10 -3.42
CA ASP A 83 -7.76 13.24 -3.63
C ASP A 83 -7.09 14.60 -3.44
N ILE A 84 -6.13 14.69 -2.50
CA ILE A 84 -5.39 15.92 -2.19
C ILE A 84 -4.20 16.13 -3.13
N ALA A 85 -3.52 15.05 -3.53
CA ALA A 85 -2.32 15.09 -4.34
C ALA A 85 -2.58 15.48 -5.80
N MET A 86 -3.80 15.26 -6.31
CA MET A 86 -4.16 15.59 -7.70
C MET A 86 -4.54 17.06 -7.88
N THR A 87 -4.00 17.69 -8.92
CA THR A 87 -4.41 19.04 -9.37
C THR A 87 -5.82 19.04 -9.99
N GLU A 88 -6.45 20.21 -10.13
CA GLU A 88 -7.73 20.32 -10.86
C GLU A 88 -7.59 19.87 -12.33
N GLU A 89 -6.47 20.22 -12.97
CA GLU A 89 -6.15 19.79 -14.34
C GLU A 89 -5.98 18.27 -14.44
N GLU A 90 -5.25 17.63 -13.51
CA GLU A 90 -5.11 16.16 -13.48
C GLU A 90 -6.43 15.45 -13.19
N LYS A 91 -7.28 16.00 -12.32
CA LYS A 91 -8.63 15.46 -12.07
C LYS A 91 -9.51 15.52 -13.32
N GLU A 92 -9.35 16.55 -14.15
CA GLU A 92 -10.05 16.67 -15.42
C GLU A 92 -9.47 15.74 -16.50
N GLU A 93 -8.15 15.59 -16.57
CA GLU A 93 -7.47 14.64 -17.46
C GLU A 93 -7.80 13.18 -17.10
N GLU A 94 -7.90 12.84 -15.82
CA GLU A 94 -8.27 11.50 -15.36
C GLU A 94 -9.71 11.17 -15.76
N LYS A 95 -10.64 12.13 -15.58
CA LYS A 95 -12.03 12.03 -16.08
C LYS A 95 -12.13 11.97 -17.60
N GLN A 96 -11.19 12.56 -18.34
CA GLN A 96 -11.14 12.46 -19.80
C GLN A 96 -10.50 11.15 -20.29
N ASN A 97 -9.54 10.61 -19.54
CA ASN A 97 -8.87 9.33 -19.81
C ASN A 97 -9.68 8.12 -19.36
N GLU A 98 -10.74 8.30 -18.56
CA GLU A 98 -11.74 7.27 -18.34
C GLU A 98 -12.24 6.72 -19.68
N SER A 99 -12.35 5.39 -19.76
CA SER A 99 -12.76 4.73 -20.98
C SER A 99 -14.12 5.26 -21.42
N LYS A 100 -14.38 5.37 -22.72
CA LYS A 100 -15.71 5.81 -23.24
C LYS A 100 -16.86 4.96 -22.67
N LEU A 101 -16.55 3.74 -22.24
CA LEU A 101 -17.46 2.85 -21.53
C LEU A 101 -17.75 3.30 -20.09
N ASP A 102 -16.75 3.75 -19.36
CA ASP A 102 -16.88 4.21 -17.97
C ASP A 102 -17.73 5.48 -17.89
N ARG A 103 -17.50 6.44 -18.81
CA ARG A 103 -18.37 7.63 -18.94
C ARG A 103 -19.82 7.29 -19.29
N TRP A 104 -20.05 6.36 -20.22
CA TRP A 104 -21.41 5.94 -20.57
C TRP A 104 -22.10 5.24 -19.39
N LEU A 105 -21.35 4.42 -18.66
CA LEU A 105 -21.79 3.78 -17.42
C LEU A 105 -22.15 4.83 -16.38
N ASP A 106 -21.29 5.78 -16.06
CA ASP A 106 -21.58 6.81 -15.05
C ASP A 106 -22.78 7.70 -15.41
N GLU A 107 -23.01 7.99 -16.70
CA GLU A 107 -24.18 8.74 -17.16
C GLU A 107 -25.50 7.95 -17.09
N HIS A 108 -25.47 6.62 -17.26
CA HIS A 108 -26.67 5.77 -17.34
C HIS A 108 -26.87 4.83 -16.14
N ALA A 109 -25.86 4.65 -15.29
CA ALA A 109 -25.88 3.77 -14.14
C ALA A 109 -26.26 4.57 -12.89
N GLY A 110 -27.36 4.18 -12.26
CA GLY A 110 -27.70 4.70 -10.94
C GLY A 110 -26.64 4.34 -9.88
N PRO A 111 -26.64 5.01 -8.71
CA PRO A 111 -25.61 4.83 -7.67
C PRO A 111 -25.44 3.38 -7.18
N LYS A 112 -26.51 2.57 -7.26
CA LYS A 112 -26.47 1.14 -6.94
C LYS A 112 -25.69 0.30 -7.96
N VAL A 113 -25.78 0.63 -9.24
CA VAL A 113 -25.07 -0.07 -10.32
C VAL A 113 -23.58 0.29 -10.26
N GLN A 114 -23.25 1.56 -10.06
CA GLN A 114 -21.86 2.00 -9.89
C GLN A 114 -21.18 1.32 -8.69
N SER A 115 -21.88 1.20 -7.56
CA SER A 115 -21.38 0.48 -6.38
C SER A 115 -21.18 -1.01 -6.65
N ALA A 116 -22.09 -1.64 -7.42
CA ALA A 116 -21.97 -3.04 -7.82
C ALA A 116 -20.78 -3.25 -8.79
N LEU A 117 -20.56 -2.32 -9.73
CA LEU A 117 -19.43 -2.36 -10.65
C LEU A 117 -18.10 -2.20 -9.92
N MET A 118 -17.97 -1.25 -9.00
CA MET A 118 -16.77 -1.13 -8.16
C MET A 118 -16.48 -2.42 -7.39
N THR A 119 -17.52 -3.02 -6.80
CA THR A 119 -17.39 -4.30 -6.08
C THR A 119 -16.94 -5.41 -7.01
N LEU A 120 -17.50 -5.49 -8.22
CA LEU A 120 -17.13 -6.47 -9.23
C LEU A 120 -15.67 -6.30 -9.68
N SER A 121 -15.24 -5.06 -9.92
CA SER A 121 -13.86 -4.73 -10.28
C SER A 121 -12.88 -5.11 -9.17
N ALA A 122 -13.22 -4.85 -7.91
CA ALA A 122 -12.43 -5.30 -6.76
C ALA A 122 -12.32 -6.83 -6.70
N CYS A 123 -13.44 -7.55 -6.88
CA CYS A 123 -13.46 -9.00 -6.96
C CYS A 123 -12.61 -9.53 -8.13
N ALA A 124 -12.71 -8.90 -9.31
CA ALA A 124 -11.91 -9.26 -10.48
C ALA A 124 -10.41 -9.08 -10.22
N GLY A 125 -10.01 -8.01 -9.52
CA GLY A 125 -8.63 -7.79 -9.08
C GLY A 125 -8.12 -8.90 -8.16
N VAL A 126 -8.93 -9.35 -7.20
CA VAL A 126 -8.59 -10.48 -6.32
C VAL A 126 -8.43 -11.77 -7.12
N VAL A 127 -9.35 -12.05 -8.06
CA VAL A 127 -9.26 -13.23 -8.94
C VAL A 127 -8.00 -13.16 -9.80
N LEU A 128 -7.67 -12.01 -10.37
CA LEU A 128 -6.45 -11.79 -11.15
C LEU A 128 -5.21 -12.03 -10.29
N ALA A 129 -5.18 -11.56 -9.05
CA ALA A 129 -4.06 -11.80 -8.13
C ALA A 129 -3.88 -13.30 -7.83
N ILE A 130 -4.96 -14.03 -7.53
CA ILE A 130 -4.93 -15.48 -7.31
C ILE A 130 -4.43 -16.19 -8.59
N PHE A 131 -4.94 -15.78 -9.74
CA PHE A 131 -4.51 -16.34 -11.02
C PHE A 131 -3.02 -16.09 -11.26
N LEU A 132 -2.55 -14.86 -11.10
CA LEU A 132 -1.17 -14.45 -11.40
C LEU A 132 -0.15 -15.07 -10.44
N PHE A 133 -0.44 -15.12 -9.14
CA PHE A 133 0.53 -15.55 -8.12
C PHE A 133 0.40 -17.00 -7.67
N THR A 134 -0.75 -17.63 -7.87
CA THR A 134 -0.98 -19.03 -7.45
C THR A 134 -1.11 -19.96 -8.64
N PHE A 135 -2.00 -19.65 -9.57
CA PHE A 135 -2.31 -20.55 -10.67
C PHE A 135 -1.23 -20.52 -11.77
N LEU A 136 -0.85 -19.33 -12.22
CA LEU A 136 0.08 -19.13 -13.34
C LEU A 136 1.44 -19.81 -13.12
N PRO A 137 2.14 -19.66 -11.97
CA PRO A 137 3.42 -20.35 -11.76
C PRO A 137 3.25 -21.88 -11.84
N THR A 138 2.18 -22.41 -11.25
CA THR A 138 1.86 -23.85 -11.24
C THR A 138 1.52 -24.36 -12.64
N PHE A 139 0.79 -23.56 -13.42
CA PHE A 139 0.47 -23.89 -14.79
C PHE A 139 1.72 -23.93 -15.68
N LEU A 140 2.60 -22.92 -15.55
CA LEU A 140 3.85 -22.84 -16.29
C LEU A 140 4.79 -24.00 -15.94
N THR A 141 4.93 -24.36 -14.66
CA THR A 141 5.77 -25.52 -14.26
C THR A 141 5.21 -26.82 -14.83
N GLY A 142 3.88 -26.96 -14.89
CA GLY A 142 3.19 -28.08 -15.51
C GLY A 142 3.48 -28.20 -17.01
N LEU A 143 3.51 -27.08 -17.73
CA LEU A 143 3.86 -27.07 -19.16
C LEU A 143 5.30 -27.52 -19.40
N VAL A 144 6.26 -27.00 -18.62
CA VAL A 144 7.67 -27.41 -18.74
C VAL A 144 7.83 -28.91 -18.44
N ALA A 145 7.11 -29.41 -17.45
CA ALA A 145 7.19 -30.82 -17.07
C ALA A 145 6.52 -31.79 -18.05
N LYS A 146 5.76 -31.31 -19.05
CA LYS A 146 5.29 -32.14 -20.17
C LYS A 146 6.40 -32.40 -21.20
N VAL A 147 7.33 -31.46 -21.35
CA VAL A 147 8.42 -31.54 -22.34
C VAL A 147 9.66 -32.16 -21.72
N ILE A 148 9.92 -31.88 -20.44
CA ILE A 148 11.09 -32.36 -19.72
C ILE A 148 10.61 -33.24 -18.55
N PRO A 149 10.92 -34.55 -18.54
CA PRO A 149 10.58 -35.40 -17.41
C PRO A 149 11.34 -34.92 -16.17
N MET A 150 10.61 -34.33 -15.24
CA MET A 150 11.14 -33.80 -13.98
C MET A 150 10.64 -34.63 -12.80
N GLY A 151 11.57 -35.01 -11.91
CA GLY A 151 11.24 -35.56 -10.60
C GLY A 151 10.59 -34.53 -9.67
N ARG A 152 10.15 -34.98 -8.49
CA ARG A 152 9.43 -34.14 -7.51
C ARG A 152 10.20 -32.88 -7.11
N TRP A 153 11.47 -33.01 -6.74
CA TRP A 153 12.27 -31.90 -6.22
C TRP A 153 12.60 -30.82 -7.27
N PRO A 154 13.08 -31.16 -8.50
CA PRO A 154 13.27 -30.17 -9.56
C PRO A 154 12.00 -29.38 -9.89
N ARG A 155 10.83 -30.03 -9.91
CA ARG A 155 9.55 -29.36 -10.17
C ARG A 155 9.20 -28.35 -9.07
N VAL A 156 9.39 -28.70 -7.79
CA VAL A 156 9.13 -27.80 -6.65
C VAL A 156 10.05 -26.58 -6.67
N ILE A 157 11.34 -26.80 -6.95
CA ILE A 157 12.32 -25.70 -7.04
C ILE A 157 11.96 -24.77 -8.21
N LEU A 158 11.63 -25.33 -9.38
CA LEU A 158 11.20 -24.56 -10.54
C LEU A 158 9.97 -23.71 -10.23
N GLU A 159 8.99 -24.27 -9.51
CA GLU A 159 7.79 -23.54 -9.09
C GLU A 159 8.11 -22.39 -8.13
N ALA A 160 8.98 -22.62 -7.15
CA ALA A 160 9.40 -21.57 -6.22
C ALA A 160 10.15 -20.44 -6.93
N VAL A 161 11.06 -20.78 -7.86
CA VAL A 161 11.79 -19.80 -8.67
C VAL A 161 10.83 -19.01 -9.57
N LEU A 162 9.87 -19.67 -10.23
CA LEU A 162 8.87 -19.00 -11.04
C LEU A 162 7.97 -18.08 -10.22
N LYS A 163 7.52 -18.50 -9.03
CA LYS A 163 6.76 -17.64 -8.10
C LYS A 163 7.56 -16.39 -7.73
N LEU A 164 8.83 -16.55 -7.37
CA LEU A 164 9.70 -15.43 -7.03
C LEU A 164 9.93 -14.51 -8.23
N ALA A 165 10.19 -15.06 -9.41
CA ALA A 165 10.39 -14.28 -10.64
C ALA A 165 9.13 -13.49 -11.03
N ILE A 166 7.95 -14.10 -10.96
CA ILE A 166 6.67 -13.43 -11.22
C ILE A 166 6.42 -12.33 -10.18
N PHE A 167 6.66 -12.60 -8.89
CA PHE A 167 6.50 -11.62 -7.83
C PHE A 167 7.42 -10.40 -8.01
N LEU A 168 8.73 -10.64 -8.24
CA LEU A 168 9.69 -9.56 -8.49
C LEU A 168 9.42 -8.82 -9.79
N GLY A 169 9.04 -9.54 -10.86
CA GLY A 169 8.66 -8.94 -12.13
C GLY A 169 7.43 -8.04 -12.00
N TYR A 170 6.41 -8.49 -11.28
CA TYR A 170 5.23 -7.68 -10.96
C TYR A 170 5.62 -6.42 -10.17
N MET A 171 6.41 -6.56 -9.10
CA MET A 171 6.89 -5.41 -8.32
C MET A 171 7.66 -4.42 -9.19
N PHE A 172 8.56 -4.90 -10.05
CA PHE A 172 9.29 -4.05 -10.99
C PHE A 172 8.36 -3.34 -11.97
N LEU A 173 7.31 -4.00 -12.48
CA LEU A 173 6.34 -3.34 -13.36
C LEU A 173 5.56 -2.26 -12.62
N CYS A 174 5.15 -2.52 -11.37
CA CYS A 174 4.48 -1.51 -10.54
C CYS A 174 5.38 -0.30 -10.28
N THR A 175 6.69 -0.47 -10.07
CA THR A 175 7.61 0.67 -9.86
C THR A 175 7.79 1.55 -11.10
N ARG A 176 7.33 1.12 -12.28
CA ARG A 176 7.34 1.95 -13.49
C ARG A 176 6.19 2.95 -13.53
N MET A 177 5.19 2.80 -12.67
CA MET A 177 4.12 3.78 -12.46
C MET A 177 4.66 4.90 -11.59
N LYS A 178 4.50 6.16 -12.02
CA LYS A 178 5.09 7.33 -11.34
C LYS A 178 4.60 7.43 -9.90
N GLU A 179 3.33 7.16 -9.72
CA GLU A 179 2.55 7.17 -8.48
C GLU A 179 3.13 6.21 -7.45
N ILE A 180 3.30 4.95 -7.85
CA ILE A 180 3.83 3.89 -6.99
C ILE A 180 5.33 4.13 -6.70
N HIS A 181 6.08 4.56 -7.71
CA HIS A 181 7.50 4.92 -7.53
C HIS A 181 7.66 6.01 -6.47
N ARG A 182 6.81 7.04 -6.55
CA ARG A 182 6.77 8.15 -5.61
C ARG A 182 6.38 7.69 -4.21
N MET A 183 5.36 6.85 -4.07
CA MET A 183 4.97 6.25 -2.80
C MET A 183 6.15 5.50 -2.13
N PHE A 184 6.99 4.81 -2.90
CA PHE A 184 8.20 4.17 -2.35
C PHE A 184 9.24 5.19 -1.85
N GLN A 185 9.36 6.37 -2.46
CA GLN A 185 10.21 7.45 -1.94
C GLN A 185 9.70 7.92 -0.57
N TYR A 186 8.38 8.09 -0.44
CA TYR A 186 7.74 8.44 0.84
C TYR A 186 7.89 7.35 1.89
N HIS A 187 7.87 6.07 1.49
CA HIS A 187 8.18 4.97 2.41
C HIS A 187 9.61 5.03 2.94
N GLY A 188 10.59 5.34 2.07
CA GLY A 188 11.96 5.59 2.53
C GLY A 188 12.06 6.76 3.49
N ALA A 189 11.34 7.85 3.22
CA ALA A 189 11.27 9.02 4.08
C ALA A 189 10.61 8.72 5.44
N GLU A 190 9.58 7.88 5.47
CA GLU A 190 8.91 7.41 6.68
C GLU A 190 9.90 6.73 7.63
N HIS A 191 10.64 5.73 7.13
CA HIS A 191 11.64 5.01 7.92
C HIS A 191 12.77 5.91 8.40
N LYS A 192 13.27 6.82 7.55
CA LYS A 192 14.31 7.79 7.94
C LYS A 192 13.80 8.70 9.06
N THR A 193 12.55 9.15 8.96
CA THR A 193 11.92 10.02 9.97
C THR A 193 11.78 9.31 11.31
N ILE A 194 11.29 8.07 11.32
CA ILE A 194 11.17 7.27 12.56
C ILE A 194 12.56 7.02 13.16
N ALA A 195 13.54 6.63 12.35
CA ALA A 195 14.90 6.36 12.82
C ALA A 195 15.56 7.59 13.46
N CYS A 196 15.49 8.76 12.81
CA CYS A 196 15.99 10.02 13.38
C CYS A 196 15.26 10.38 14.67
N TYR A 197 13.93 10.23 14.70
CA TYR A 197 13.13 10.52 15.89
C TYR A 197 13.50 9.61 17.07
N GLU A 198 13.68 8.30 16.84
CA GLU A 198 14.10 7.35 17.87
C GLU A 198 15.54 7.60 18.35
N ALA A 199 16.44 7.97 17.44
CA ALA A 199 17.83 8.31 17.77
C ALA A 199 17.98 9.69 18.44
N GLY A 200 16.95 10.55 18.35
CA GLY A 200 17.03 11.95 18.76
C GLY A 200 17.91 12.80 17.85
N GLU A 201 18.10 12.37 16.60
CA GLU A 201 18.88 13.06 15.58
C GLU A 201 17.99 13.98 14.74
N GLU A 202 18.57 15.03 14.15
CA GLU A 202 17.86 15.92 13.24
C GLU A 202 17.60 15.23 11.89
N LEU A 203 16.42 15.46 11.31
CA LEU A 203 16.10 15.01 9.97
C LEU A 203 16.76 15.93 8.94
N THR A 204 17.93 15.54 8.43
CA THR A 204 18.63 16.26 7.36
C THR A 204 18.31 15.67 5.99
N VAL A 205 18.19 16.51 4.96
CA VAL A 205 17.90 16.10 3.57
C VAL A 205 19.16 15.57 2.91
#